data_AF-A0A9E6F442-F1
#
_entry.id   AF-A0A9E6F442-F1
#
_cell.length_a   1.000
_cell.length_b   1.000
_cell.length_c   1.000
_cell.angle_alpha   90.00
_cell.angle_beta   90.00
_cell.angle_gamma   90.00
#
_symmetry.space_group_name_H-M   'P 1'
#
loop_
_entity.id
_entity.type
_entity.pdbx_description
1 polymer ?
#
loop_
_entity_poly.entity_id
_entity_poly.type
_entity_poly.pdbx_seq_one_letter_code
_entity_poly.pdbx_strand_id
1 'polypeptide(L)'
;MTNTGNIIFLSSIRARRHALWPILLFLFSLSLQACAPGDDSFIGHGYHNFTAYFNAYYNAEVEFEKGLKALQTDPNQTNITGLEIFPPVTEKSAGQEFFSNVITKTSDILKSHPRSSLADDALLLMGKSYYYQAEFQPAERKFQEILTNYPDSDLLDEASFWYGRTLLQEFSIVQAREVLQSVVASPKAHEEVKAKCRFSLAELAIKEQNYQEAIRQIEAGLPAQNDDNIRSRAAFTLARIYNLRGDYAKAAKAYSQVLDLNPTYELRYTAMIGYAISLRENGRLTESAEVLDDLLGDDKNFERFGDIRYELAITYMRQEKLNKAVDLYFEIIR
;
A
#
# COMPACT_ATOMS: atom_id res chain seq x y z
N MET A 1 65.35 -59.97 -1.01
CA MET A 1 63.98 -59.76 -0.52
C MET A 1 63.46 -58.47 -1.13
N THR A 2 62.76 -58.57 -2.25
CA THR A 2 62.25 -57.43 -3.02
C THR A 2 60.81 -57.12 -2.62
N ASN A 3 60.55 -55.83 -2.44
CA ASN A 3 59.37 -55.24 -1.80
C ASN A 3 58.18 -55.16 -2.78
N THR A 4 57.26 -56.12 -2.73
CA THR A 4 56.06 -56.20 -3.60
C THR A 4 54.78 -55.62 -2.96
N GLY A 5 54.82 -55.15 -1.71
CA GLY A 5 53.63 -54.73 -0.95
C GLY A 5 53.08 -53.34 -1.29
N ASN A 6 53.89 -52.43 -1.83
CA ASN A 6 53.50 -51.02 -2.00
C ASN A 6 52.76 -50.67 -3.32
N ILE A 7 52.70 -51.60 -4.27
CA ILE A 7 52.11 -51.34 -5.60
C ILE A 7 50.58 -51.57 -5.62
N ILE A 8 50.06 -52.43 -4.74
CA ILE A 8 48.63 -52.79 -4.72
C ILE A 8 47.78 -51.74 -3.98
N PHE A 9 48.35 -51.02 -3.01
CA PHE A 9 47.60 -50.01 -2.24
C PHE A 9 47.35 -48.72 -3.05
N LEU A 10 48.33 -48.29 -3.85
CA LEU A 10 48.22 -47.10 -4.70
C LEU A 10 47.29 -47.28 -5.91
N SER A 11 47.09 -48.51 -6.41
CA SER A 11 46.17 -48.78 -7.53
C SER A 11 44.69 -48.69 -7.11
N SER A 12 44.37 -49.06 -5.86
CA SER A 12 43.00 -49.03 -5.33
C SER A 12 42.47 -47.61 -5.03
N ILE A 13 43.36 -46.69 -4.62
CA ILE A 13 43.02 -45.28 -4.36
C ILE A 13 42.84 -44.51 -5.68
N ARG A 14 43.64 -44.84 -6.70
CA ARG A 14 43.52 -44.25 -8.04
C ARG A 14 42.21 -44.68 -8.72
N ALA A 15 41.81 -45.94 -8.58
CA ALA A 15 40.54 -46.46 -9.11
C ALA A 15 39.30 -45.79 -8.47
N ARG A 16 39.31 -45.49 -7.16
CA ARG A 16 38.19 -44.81 -6.48
C ARG A 16 38.05 -43.32 -6.86
N ARG A 17 39.15 -42.63 -7.16
CA ARG A 17 39.13 -41.24 -7.69
C ARG A 17 38.49 -41.17 -9.09
N HIS A 18 38.70 -42.17 -9.93
CA HIS A 18 38.07 -42.26 -11.24
C HIS A 18 36.59 -42.65 -11.21
N ALA A 19 36.10 -43.25 -10.11
CA ALA A 19 34.68 -43.59 -9.93
C ALA A 19 33.83 -42.42 -9.40
N LEU A 20 34.43 -41.49 -8.64
CA LEU A 20 33.74 -40.30 -8.12
C LEU A 20 33.65 -39.17 -9.15
N TRP A 21 34.62 -39.06 -10.06
CA TRP A 21 34.62 -38.04 -11.12
C TRP A 21 33.41 -38.11 -12.07
N PRO A 22 32.96 -39.27 -12.58
CA PRO A 22 31.74 -39.34 -13.38
C PRO A 22 30.49 -39.05 -12.56
N ILE A 23 30.45 -39.35 -11.27
CA ILE A 23 29.33 -38.99 -10.37
C ILE A 23 29.30 -37.47 -10.13
N LEU A 24 30.47 -36.85 -9.90
CA LEU A 24 30.61 -35.39 -9.77
C LEU A 24 30.30 -34.67 -11.09
N LEU A 25 30.75 -35.20 -12.23
CA LEU A 25 30.39 -34.67 -13.55
C LEU A 25 28.90 -34.87 -13.85
N PHE A 26 28.30 -35.97 -13.41
CA PHE A 26 26.86 -36.22 -13.56
C PHE A 26 26.04 -35.27 -12.69
N LEU A 27 26.42 -35.09 -11.41
CA LEU A 27 25.81 -34.11 -10.51
C LEU A 27 26.02 -32.66 -11.00
N PHE A 28 27.19 -32.35 -11.56
CA PHE A 28 27.46 -31.07 -12.20
C PHE A 28 26.63 -30.88 -13.48
N SER A 29 26.45 -31.92 -14.30
CA SER A 29 25.59 -31.87 -15.49
C SER A 29 24.11 -31.73 -15.14
N LEU A 30 23.65 -32.33 -14.04
CA LEU A 30 22.31 -32.13 -13.48
C LEU A 30 22.12 -30.69 -12.99
N SER A 31 23.15 -30.08 -12.38
CA SER A 31 23.10 -28.66 -11.99
C SER A 31 23.07 -27.71 -13.19
N LEU A 32 23.70 -28.08 -14.32
CA LEU A 32 23.64 -27.28 -15.55
C LEU A 32 22.28 -27.39 -16.27
N GLN A 33 21.59 -28.54 -16.15
CA GLN A 33 20.23 -28.71 -16.66
C GLN A 33 19.20 -27.97 -15.80
N ALA A 34 19.39 -27.93 -14.48
CA ALA A 34 18.55 -27.19 -13.54
C ALA A 34 18.60 -25.65 -13.72
N CYS A 35 19.58 -25.13 -14.48
CA CYS A 35 19.69 -23.71 -14.80
C CYS A 35 18.97 -23.33 -16.12
N ALA A 36 18.51 -24.31 -16.91
CA ALA A 36 17.93 -24.04 -18.23
C ALA A 36 16.53 -23.41 -18.08
N PRO A 37 16.20 -22.34 -18.84
CA PRO A 37 14.86 -21.76 -18.82
C PRO A 37 13.79 -22.81 -19.16
N GLY A 38 12.87 -23.06 -18.23
CA GLY A 38 11.75 -24.00 -18.41
C GLY A 38 11.99 -25.44 -17.94
N ASP A 39 13.03 -25.70 -17.14
CA ASP A 39 13.20 -26.98 -16.44
C ASP A 39 12.09 -27.17 -15.37
N ASP A 40 11.45 -28.35 -15.37
CA ASP A 40 10.35 -28.75 -14.47
C ASP A 40 10.83 -29.74 -13.39
N SER A 41 12.13 -29.96 -13.28
CA SER A 41 12.68 -30.83 -12.24
C SER A 41 12.55 -30.18 -10.85
N PHE A 42 12.43 -31.00 -9.79
CA PHE A 42 12.37 -30.52 -8.41
C PHE A 42 13.57 -29.61 -8.04
N ILE A 43 14.77 -29.94 -8.56
CA ILE A 43 15.99 -29.15 -8.34
C ILE A 43 15.95 -27.86 -9.17
N GLY A 44 15.47 -27.92 -10.41
CA GLY A 44 15.26 -26.76 -11.29
C GLY A 44 14.30 -25.74 -10.68
N HIS A 45 13.14 -26.19 -10.18
CA HIS A 45 12.20 -25.32 -9.45
C HIS A 45 12.86 -24.64 -8.25
N GLY A 46 13.61 -25.39 -7.42
CA GLY A 46 14.30 -24.83 -6.25
C GLY A 46 15.34 -23.77 -6.61
N TYR A 47 16.13 -24.02 -7.66
CA TYR A 47 17.12 -23.07 -8.17
C TYR A 47 16.45 -21.80 -8.72
N HIS A 48 15.48 -21.95 -9.61
CA HIS A 48 14.77 -20.83 -10.24
C HIS A 48 14.00 -19.97 -9.23
N ASN A 49 13.39 -20.58 -8.21
CA ASN A 49 12.73 -19.85 -7.13
C ASN A 49 13.75 -19.03 -6.31
N PHE A 50 14.89 -19.62 -5.95
CA PHE A 50 15.93 -18.91 -5.19
C PHE A 50 16.52 -17.74 -5.98
N THR A 51 16.85 -17.94 -7.26
CA THR A 51 17.40 -16.87 -8.10
C THR A 51 16.37 -15.79 -8.40
N ALA A 52 15.13 -16.16 -8.71
CA ALA A 52 14.05 -15.19 -8.94
C ALA A 52 13.81 -14.33 -7.69
N TYR A 53 13.79 -14.93 -6.49
CA TYR A 53 13.58 -14.21 -5.24
C TYR A 53 14.71 -13.21 -4.94
N PHE A 54 15.93 -13.73 -4.73
CA PHE A 54 17.03 -12.92 -4.19
C PHE A 54 17.66 -11.99 -5.23
N ASN A 55 17.63 -12.34 -6.53
CA ASN A 55 18.22 -11.49 -7.55
C ASN A 55 17.24 -10.43 -8.06
N ALA A 56 15.94 -10.73 -8.14
CA ALA A 56 14.98 -9.87 -8.84
C ALA A 56 13.78 -9.45 -7.99
N TYR A 57 13.04 -10.39 -7.38
CA TYR A 57 11.76 -10.10 -6.73
C TYR A 57 11.92 -9.22 -5.49
N TYR A 58 12.82 -9.56 -4.57
CA TYR A 58 13.08 -8.73 -3.39
C TYR A 58 13.51 -7.30 -3.77
N ASN A 59 14.35 -7.18 -4.80
CA ASN A 59 14.76 -5.87 -5.31
C ASN A 59 13.60 -5.11 -5.95
N ALA A 60 12.64 -5.81 -6.57
CA ALA A 60 11.43 -5.21 -7.10
C ALA A 60 10.53 -4.70 -5.97
N GLU A 61 10.32 -5.47 -4.89
CA GLU A 61 9.55 -5.01 -3.72
C GLU A 61 10.18 -3.77 -3.09
N VAL A 62 11.50 -3.75 -2.91
CA VAL A 62 12.21 -2.58 -2.38
C VAL A 62 12.02 -1.33 -3.25
N GLU A 63 12.07 -1.49 -4.58
CA GLU A 63 11.79 -0.36 -5.49
C GLU A 63 10.33 0.07 -5.40
N PHE A 64 9.39 -0.88 -5.31
CA PHE A 64 7.97 -0.58 -5.17
C PHE A 64 7.69 0.25 -3.91
N GLU A 65 8.27 -0.14 -2.77
CA GLU A 65 8.14 0.61 -1.51
C GLU A 65 8.72 2.03 -1.60
N LYS A 66 9.84 2.23 -2.32
CA LYS A 66 10.36 3.57 -2.60
C LYS A 66 9.38 4.39 -3.44
N GLY A 67 8.73 3.76 -4.42
CA GLY A 67 7.67 4.36 -5.23
C GLY A 67 6.49 4.82 -4.38
N LEU A 68 5.97 3.94 -3.51
CA LEU A 68 4.89 4.28 -2.58
C LEU A 68 5.28 5.42 -1.63
N LYS A 69 6.49 5.38 -1.07
CA LYS A 69 6.99 6.45 -0.19
C LYS A 69 7.08 7.79 -0.93
N ALA A 70 7.57 7.79 -2.17
CA ALA A 70 7.64 8.99 -3.00
C ALA A 70 6.25 9.59 -3.22
N LEU A 71 5.25 8.76 -3.55
CA LEU A 71 3.84 9.18 -3.67
C LEU A 71 3.29 9.79 -2.38
N GLN A 72 3.55 9.15 -1.24
CA GLN A 72 3.06 9.63 0.06
C GLN A 72 3.63 11.00 0.44
N THR A 73 4.84 11.31 -0.01
CA THR A 73 5.52 12.58 0.26
C THR A 73 5.36 13.63 -0.85
N ASP A 74 4.62 13.32 -1.92
CA ASP A 74 4.45 14.21 -3.06
C ASP A 74 3.63 15.45 -2.66
N PRO A 75 4.22 16.67 -2.69
CA PRO A 75 3.53 17.91 -2.33
C PRO A 75 2.26 18.17 -3.15
N ASN A 76 2.19 17.65 -4.39
CA ASN A 76 1.03 17.80 -5.26
C ASN A 76 -0.10 16.84 -4.88
N GLN A 77 0.20 15.75 -4.17
CA GLN A 77 -0.78 14.80 -3.62
C GLN A 77 -1.12 15.05 -2.15
N THR A 78 -0.32 15.84 -1.44
CA THR A 78 -0.60 16.28 -0.06
C THR A 78 -1.67 17.37 0.03
N ASN A 79 -2.27 17.78 -1.09
CA ASN A 79 -3.54 18.49 -1.06
C ASN A 79 -4.66 17.50 -0.69
N ILE A 80 -4.70 17.06 0.57
CA ILE A 80 -5.70 16.17 1.18
C ILE A 80 -7.05 16.91 1.35
N THR A 81 -7.47 17.66 0.33
CA THR A 81 -8.78 18.31 0.28
C THR A 81 -9.87 17.32 -0.09
N GLY A 82 -9.52 16.14 -0.64
CA GLY A 82 -10.43 15.06 -1.02
C GLY A 82 -10.78 14.08 0.09
N LEU A 83 -11.93 13.42 -0.04
CA LEU A 83 -12.42 12.33 0.82
C LEU A 83 -11.87 10.95 0.37
N GLU A 84 -10.66 10.93 -0.20
CA GLU A 84 -10.04 9.76 -0.80
C GLU A 84 -9.21 9.00 0.23
N ILE A 85 -9.40 7.68 0.30
CA ILE A 85 -8.71 6.77 1.22
C ILE A 85 -7.44 6.26 0.57
N PHE A 86 -7.49 5.92 -0.72
CA PHE A 86 -6.31 5.57 -1.50
C PHE A 86 -5.82 6.81 -2.25
N PRO A 87 -4.49 7.04 -2.32
CA PRO A 87 -3.95 8.14 -3.09
C PRO A 87 -4.42 8.11 -4.56
N PRO A 88 -4.82 9.26 -5.13
CA PRO A 88 -5.11 9.33 -6.56
C PRO A 88 -3.82 9.06 -7.34
N VAL A 89 -3.94 8.51 -8.55
CA VAL A 89 -2.78 8.20 -9.41
C VAL A 89 -2.94 8.91 -10.74
N THR A 90 -1.88 9.57 -11.16
CA THR A 90 -1.75 10.31 -12.43
C THR A 90 -0.37 10.08 -13.04
N GLU A 91 -0.22 10.33 -14.33
CA GLU A 91 1.07 10.24 -15.04
C GLU A 91 2.17 11.15 -14.45
N LYS A 92 1.79 12.19 -13.70
CA LYS A 92 2.73 13.15 -13.07
C LYS A 92 3.04 12.84 -11.62
N SER A 93 2.47 11.78 -11.06
CA SER A 93 2.64 11.45 -9.63
C SER A 93 4.09 11.06 -9.36
N ALA A 94 4.63 11.41 -8.19
CA ALA A 94 5.98 11.01 -7.81
C ALA A 94 6.22 9.48 -7.87
N GLY A 95 7.48 9.08 -8.01
CA GLY A 95 7.88 7.66 -7.93
C GLY A 95 7.77 6.85 -9.24
N GLN A 96 7.45 7.48 -10.38
CA GLN A 96 7.36 6.81 -11.69
C GLN A 96 8.59 5.95 -12.03
N GLU A 97 9.80 6.47 -11.77
CA GLU A 97 11.05 5.76 -12.03
C GLU A 97 11.15 4.45 -11.23
N PHE A 98 10.74 4.47 -9.95
CA PHE A 98 10.75 3.29 -9.11
C PHE A 98 9.79 2.22 -9.66
N PHE A 99 8.57 2.60 -10.07
CA PHE A 99 7.62 1.67 -10.68
C PHE A 99 8.12 1.11 -12.02
N SER A 100 8.82 1.90 -12.84
CA SER A 100 9.49 1.41 -14.06
C SER A 100 10.55 0.35 -13.75
N ASN A 101 11.33 0.54 -12.68
CA ASN A 101 12.32 -0.44 -12.23
C ASN A 101 11.66 -1.74 -11.76
N VAL A 102 10.52 -1.65 -11.06
CA VAL A 102 9.71 -2.82 -10.66
C VAL A 102 9.24 -3.60 -11.89
N ILE A 103 8.67 -2.92 -12.88
CA ILE A 103 8.20 -3.54 -14.13
C ILE A 103 9.35 -4.24 -14.86
N THR A 104 10.52 -3.61 -14.93
CA THR A 104 11.70 -4.21 -15.57
C THR A 104 12.10 -5.52 -14.87
N LYS A 105 12.25 -5.48 -13.54
CA LYS A 105 12.66 -6.64 -12.73
C LYS A 105 11.64 -7.78 -12.77
N THR A 106 10.36 -7.45 -12.64
CA THR A 106 9.27 -8.44 -12.72
C THR A 106 9.15 -9.03 -14.13
N SER A 107 9.39 -8.24 -15.19
CA SER A 107 9.46 -8.74 -16.57
C SER A 107 10.56 -9.78 -16.76
N ASP A 108 11.73 -9.54 -16.16
CA ASP A 108 12.85 -10.47 -16.23
C ASP A 108 12.55 -11.80 -15.51
N ILE A 109 11.84 -11.76 -14.38
CA ILE A 109 11.36 -12.97 -13.67
C ILE A 109 10.43 -13.76 -14.58
N LEU A 110 9.43 -13.11 -15.17
CA LEU A 110 8.42 -13.77 -16.01
C LEU A 110 9.01 -14.36 -17.29
N LYS A 111 10.06 -13.74 -17.86
CA LYS A 111 10.76 -14.26 -19.04
C LYS A 111 11.71 -15.40 -18.71
N SER A 112 12.49 -15.25 -17.63
CA SER A 112 13.60 -16.16 -17.31
C SER A 112 13.14 -17.36 -16.48
N HIS A 113 12.08 -17.17 -15.69
CA HIS A 113 11.55 -18.14 -14.73
C HIS A 113 10.02 -18.23 -14.81
N PRO A 114 9.42 -18.51 -15.99
CA PRO A 114 7.96 -18.49 -16.19
C PRO A 114 7.18 -19.51 -15.36
N ARG A 115 7.85 -20.54 -14.81
CA ARG A 115 7.27 -21.57 -13.93
C ARG A 115 7.70 -21.42 -12.47
N SER A 116 8.32 -20.29 -12.12
CA SER A 116 8.64 -19.96 -10.73
C SER A 116 7.35 -19.88 -9.92
N SER A 117 7.43 -20.26 -8.64
CA SER A 117 6.34 -20.01 -7.70
C SER A 117 6.10 -18.52 -7.43
N LEU A 118 6.96 -17.63 -7.97
CA LEU A 118 6.85 -16.18 -7.88
C LEU A 118 6.24 -15.55 -9.16
N ALA A 119 5.75 -16.36 -10.09
CA ALA A 119 5.23 -15.83 -11.36
C ALA A 119 3.97 -14.99 -11.13
N ASP A 120 3.04 -15.45 -10.32
CA ASP A 120 1.85 -14.70 -9.89
C ASP A 120 2.19 -13.52 -8.98
N ASP A 121 3.14 -13.66 -8.05
CA ASP A 121 3.68 -12.53 -7.26
C ASP A 121 4.26 -11.42 -8.16
N ALA A 122 5.08 -11.80 -9.15
CA ALA A 122 5.68 -10.86 -10.10
C ALA A 122 4.63 -10.20 -11.00
N LEU A 123 3.61 -10.95 -11.44
CA LEU A 123 2.47 -10.40 -12.18
C LEU A 123 1.69 -9.39 -11.35
N LEU A 124 1.45 -9.70 -10.07
CA LEU A 124 0.71 -8.84 -9.17
C LEU A 124 1.47 -7.53 -8.96
N LEU A 125 2.75 -7.63 -8.62
CA LEU A 125 3.60 -6.47 -8.38
C LEU A 125 3.76 -5.61 -9.64
N MET A 126 3.93 -6.24 -10.82
CA MET A 126 3.95 -5.56 -12.11
C MET A 126 2.63 -4.82 -12.39
N GLY A 127 1.49 -5.48 -12.16
CA GLY A 127 0.17 -4.88 -12.35
C GLY A 127 -0.04 -3.67 -11.44
N LYS A 128 0.35 -3.77 -10.16
CA LYS A 128 0.32 -2.63 -9.21
C LYS A 128 1.22 -1.49 -9.70
N SER A 129 2.41 -1.77 -10.19
CA SER A 129 3.29 -0.74 -10.74
C SER A 129 2.67 -0.04 -11.94
N TYR A 130 2.12 -0.76 -12.92
CA TYR A 130 1.40 -0.15 -14.03
C TYR A 130 0.23 0.73 -13.54
N TYR A 131 -0.52 0.28 -12.53
CA TYR A 131 -1.59 1.08 -11.91
C TYR A 131 -1.06 2.42 -11.37
N TYR A 132 0.04 2.38 -10.62
CA TYR A 132 0.65 3.60 -10.05
C TYR A 132 1.31 4.50 -11.10
N GLN A 133 1.63 3.96 -12.28
CA GLN A 133 2.03 4.76 -13.45
C GLN A 133 0.85 5.33 -14.24
N ALA A 134 -0.39 5.12 -13.77
CA ALA A 134 -1.61 5.43 -14.50
C ALA A 134 -1.74 4.70 -15.86
N GLU A 135 -0.98 3.62 -16.05
CA GLU A 135 -1.08 2.72 -17.19
C GLU A 135 -2.13 1.64 -16.92
N PHE A 136 -3.41 2.04 -16.89
CA PHE A 136 -4.50 1.17 -16.45
C PHE A 136 -4.75 -0.05 -17.34
N GLN A 137 -4.62 0.10 -18.66
CA GLN A 137 -4.81 -1.00 -19.61
C GLN A 137 -3.75 -2.11 -19.45
N PRO A 138 -2.44 -1.81 -19.36
CA PRO A 138 -1.44 -2.80 -18.95
C PRO A 138 -1.70 -3.42 -17.57
N ALA A 139 -2.12 -2.62 -16.58
CA ALA A 139 -2.44 -3.11 -15.24
C ALA A 139 -3.59 -4.13 -15.25
N GLU A 140 -4.69 -3.80 -15.93
CA GLU A 140 -5.86 -4.68 -16.12
C GLU A 140 -5.43 -6.04 -16.66
N ARG A 141 -4.65 -6.06 -17.75
CA ARG A 141 -4.18 -7.31 -18.37
C ARG A 141 -3.41 -8.18 -17.38
N LYS A 142 -2.59 -7.58 -16.51
CA LYS A 142 -1.79 -8.32 -15.53
C LYS A 142 -2.65 -8.93 -14.44
N PHE A 143 -3.64 -8.20 -13.93
CA PHE A 143 -4.56 -8.75 -12.94
C PHE A 143 -5.45 -9.86 -13.54
N GLN A 144 -5.97 -9.66 -14.74
CA GLN A 144 -6.74 -10.69 -15.46
C GLN A 144 -5.92 -11.96 -15.73
N GLU A 145 -4.63 -11.81 -16.02
CA GLU A 145 -3.70 -12.93 -16.20
C GLU A 145 -3.62 -13.80 -14.94
N ILE A 146 -3.54 -13.20 -13.76
CA ILE A 146 -3.59 -13.92 -12.46
C ILE A 146 -4.93 -14.64 -12.30
N LEU A 147 -6.04 -13.90 -12.47
CA LEU A 147 -7.40 -14.42 -12.26
C LEU A 147 -7.76 -15.58 -13.21
N THR A 148 -7.12 -15.64 -14.38
CA THR A 148 -7.41 -16.67 -15.40
C THR A 148 -6.42 -17.83 -15.34
N ASN A 149 -5.13 -17.55 -15.20
CA ASN A 149 -4.08 -18.56 -15.36
C ASN A 149 -3.60 -19.15 -14.02
N TYR A 150 -3.94 -18.52 -12.89
CA TYR A 150 -3.53 -18.95 -11.56
C TYR A 150 -4.75 -19.11 -10.62
N PRO A 151 -5.73 -19.98 -10.98
CA PRO A 151 -6.99 -20.12 -10.24
C PRO A 151 -6.86 -20.71 -8.82
N ASP A 152 -5.67 -21.22 -8.48
CA ASP A 152 -5.34 -21.75 -7.15
C ASP A 152 -4.42 -20.81 -6.35
N SER A 153 -4.11 -19.61 -6.86
CA SER A 153 -3.23 -18.64 -6.18
C SER A 153 -3.91 -18.05 -4.94
N ASP A 154 -3.12 -17.88 -3.87
CA ASP A 154 -3.56 -17.17 -2.67
C ASP A 154 -3.70 -15.65 -2.90
N LEU A 155 -3.25 -15.14 -4.06
CA LEU A 155 -3.29 -13.73 -4.44
C LEU A 155 -4.57 -13.32 -5.18
N LEU A 156 -5.51 -14.24 -5.39
CA LEU A 156 -6.71 -13.99 -6.22
C LEU A 156 -7.56 -12.83 -5.69
N ASP A 157 -7.71 -12.69 -4.38
CA ASP A 157 -8.49 -11.60 -3.79
C ASP A 157 -7.78 -10.25 -3.91
N GLU A 158 -6.48 -10.20 -3.67
CA GLU A 158 -5.65 -8.99 -3.85
C GLU A 158 -5.64 -8.59 -5.33
N ALA A 159 -5.46 -9.54 -6.27
CA ALA A 159 -5.56 -9.30 -7.70
C ALA A 159 -6.97 -8.79 -8.10
N SER A 160 -8.04 -9.35 -7.53
CA SER A 160 -9.41 -8.88 -7.74
C SER A 160 -9.64 -7.46 -7.22
N PHE A 161 -9.10 -7.14 -6.03
CA PHE A 161 -9.13 -5.79 -5.48
C PHE A 161 -8.47 -4.78 -6.43
N TRP A 162 -7.25 -5.08 -6.88
CA TRP A 162 -6.54 -4.19 -7.81
C TRP A 162 -7.23 -4.12 -9.17
N TYR A 163 -7.78 -5.22 -9.67
CA TYR A 163 -8.57 -5.20 -10.89
C TYR A 163 -9.79 -4.27 -10.76
N GLY A 164 -10.54 -4.39 -9.66
CA GLY A 164 -11.64 -3.50 -9.34
C GLY A 164 -11.22 -2.03 -9.29
N ARG A 165 -10.07 -1.72 -8.67
CA ARG A 165 -9.52 -0.36 -8.63
C ARG A 165 -9.10 0.15 -10.01
N THR A 166 -8.54 -0.70 -10.87
CA THR A 166 -8.22 -0.36 -12.26
C THR A 166 -9.48 -0.02 -13.04
N LEU A 167 -10.52 -0.84 -12.93
CA LEU A 167 -11.82 -0.59 -13.57
C LEU A 167 -12.44 0.75 -13.13
N LEU A 168 -12.26 1.15 -11.86
CA LEU A 168 -12.71 2.48 -11.39
C LEU A 168 -11.98 3.63 -12.09
N GLN A 169 -10.69 3.48 -12.38
CA GLN A 169 -9.92 4.52 -13.09
C GLN A 169 -10.30 4.59 -14.58
N GLU A 170 -10.75 3.48 -15.14
CA GLU A 170 -11.25 3.39 -16.52
C GLU A 170 -12.75 3.73 -16.65
N PHE A 171 -13.38 4.19 -15.58
CA PHE A 171 -14.81 4.53 -15.52
C PHE A 171 -15.77 3.35 -15.76
N SER A 172 -15.28 2.11 -15.66
CA SER A 172 -16.06 0.87 -15.71
C SER A 172 -16.72 0.58 -14.35
N ILE A 173 -17.53 1.52 -13.87
CA ILE A 173 -18.03 1.56 -12.48
C ILE A 173 -18.87 0.34 -12.09
N VAL A 174 -19.73 -0.15 -12.99
CA VAL A 174 -20.60 -1.31 -12.71
C VAL A 174 -19.77 -2.57 -12.47
N GLN A 175 -18.85 -2.87 -13.39
CA GLN A 175 -17.97 -4.04 -13.29
C GLN A 175 -17.05 -3.93 -12.07
N ALA A 176 -16.48 -2.74 -11.82
CA ALA A 176 -15.66 -2.50 -10.64
C ALA A 176 -16.42 -2.82 -9.35
N ARG A 177 -17.66 -2.35 -9.24
CA ARG A 177 -18.51 -2.58 -8.08
C ARG A 177 -18.80 -4.07 -7.89
N GLU A 178 -19.14 -4.79 -8.96
CA GLU A 178 -19.40 -6.23 -8.92
C GLU A 178 -18.17 -7.02 -8.44
N VAL A 179 -17.00 -6.73 -9.02
CA VAL A 179 -15.73 -7.37 -8.62
C VAL A 179 -15.44 -7.10 -7.14
N LEU A 180 -15.46 -5.85 -6.70
CA LEU A 180 -15.16 -5.48 -5.31
C LEU A 180 -16.16 -6.09 -4.31
N GLN A 181 -17.46 -6.10 -4.65
CA GLN A 181 -18.49 -6.73 -3.82
C GLN A 181 -18.32 -8.25 -3.75
N SER A 182 -17.89 -8.89 -4.84
CA SER A 182 -17.65 -10.35 -4.83
C SER A 182 -16.54 -10.73 -3.85
N VAL A 183 -15.46 -9.93 -3.75
CA VAL A 183 -14.38 -10.14 -2.77
C VAL A 183 -14.90 -9.96 -1.35
N VAL A 184 -15.67 -8.90 -1.08
CA VAL A 184 -16.28 -8.65 0.23
C VAL A 184 -17.22 -9.79 0.67
N ALA A 185 -17.97 -10.36 -0.27
CA ALA A 185 -18.91 -11.45 -0.01
C ALA A 185 -18.24 -12.82 0.13
N SER A 186 -17.00 -12.98 -0.36
CA SER A 186 -16.31 -14.26 -0.36
C SER A 186 -15.88 -14.66 1.06
N PRO A 187 -16.31 -15.82 1.59
CA PRO A 187 -15.86 -16.28 2.90
C PRO A 187 -14.38 -16.67 2.91
N LYS A 188 -13.79 -16.92 1.74
CA LYS A 188 -12.38 -17.33 1.60
C LYS A 188 -11.41 -16.15 1.48
N ALA A 189 -11.88 -14.96 1.10
CA ALA A 189 -11.01 -13.81 0.93
C ALA A 189 -10.48 -13.31 2.28
N HIS A 190 -9.22 -12.87 2.27
CA HIS A 190 -8.52 -12.31 3.42
C HIS A 190 -9.24 -11.06 3.92
N GLU A 191 -9.37 -10.92 5.24
CA GLU A 191 -10.10 -9.81 5.86
C GLU A 191 -9.48 -8.44 5.56
N GLU A 192 -8.15 -8.37 5.45
CA GLU A 192 -7.45 -7.14 5.04
C GLU A 192 -7.81 -6.72 3.61
N VAL A 193 -7.93 -7.67 2.68
CA VAL A 193 -8.32 -7.40 1.30
C VAL A 193 -9.79 -7.01 1.20
N LYS A 194 -10.67 -7.67 1.97
CA LYS A 194 -12.07 -7.25 2.12
C LYS A 194 -12.14 -5.81 2.62
N ALA A 195 -11.33 -5.42 3.60
CA ALA A 195 -11.28 -4.05 4.09
C ALA A 195 -10.88 -3.06 2.98
N LYS A 196 -9.85 -3.37 2.18
CA LYS A 196 -9.46 -2.55 1.02
C LYS A 196 -10.62 -2.41 0.02
N CYS A 197 -11.31 -3.49 -0.32
CA CYS A 197 -12.48 -3.46 -1.20
C CYS A 197 -13.61 -2.60 -0.64
N ARG A 198 -13.90 -2.71 0.67
CA ARG A 198 -14.89 -1.85 1.34
C ARG A 198 -14.50 -0.38 1.25
N PHE A 199 -13.23 -0.03 1.43
CA PHE A 199 -12.78 1.36 1.29
C PHE A 199 -12.94 1.88 -0.14
N SER A 200 -12.64 1.09 -1.17
CA SER A 200 -12.92 1.50 -2.56
C SER A 200 -14.43 1.64 -2.86
N LEU A 201 -15.26 0.76 -2.28
CA LEU A 201 -16.72 0.92 -2.36
C LEU A 201 -17.21 2.17 -1.62
N ALA A 202 -16.55 2.55 -0.52
CA ALA A 202 -16.83 3.79 0.20
C ALA A 202 -16.47 5.02 -0.63
N GLU A 203 -15.29 5.05 -1.26
CA GLU A 203 -14.88 6.13 -2.18
C GLU A 203 -15.88 6.30 -3.33
N LEU A 204 -16.35 5.18 -3.89
CA LEU A 204 -17.39 5.21 -4.91
C LEU A 204 -18.71 5.79 -4.36
N ALA A 205 -19.15 5.36 -3.18
CA ALA A 205 -20.34 5.91 -2.53
C ALA A 205 -20.21 7.41 -2.21
N ILE A 206 -19.01 7.89 -1.86
CA ILE A 206 -18.72 9.31 -1.65
C ILE A 206 -18.88 10.09 -2.95
N LYS A 207 -18.36 9.58 -4.08
CA LYS A 207 -18.55 10.20 -5.41
C LYS A 207 -20.03 10.28 -5.79
N GLU A 208 -20.83 9.31 -5.36
CA GLU A 208 -22.29 9.27 -5.53
C GLU A 208 -23.05 10.11 -4.47
N GLN A 209 -22.34 10.82 -3.58
CA GLN A 209 -22.88 11.58 -2.45
C GLN A 209 -23.69 10.73 -1.45
N ASN A 210 -23.56 9.40 -1.51
CA ASN A 210 -24.17 8.47 -0.58
C ASN A 210 -23.29 8.28 0.66
N TYR A 211 -23.22 9.33 1.48
CA TYR A 211 -22.39 9.36 2.69
C TYR A 211 -22.76 8.29 3.73
N GLN A 212 -24.04 7.90 3.80
CA GLN A 212 -24.47 6.85 4.73
C GLN A 212 -23.89 5.49 4.34
N GLU A 213 -23.83 5.18 3.05
CA GLU A 213 -23.19 3.95 2.57
C GLU A 213 -21.68 4.00 2.73
N ALA A 214 -21.05 5.14 2.44
CA ALA A 214 -19.63 5.33 2.66
C ALA A 214 -19.22 5.07 4.12
N ILE A 215 -19.94 5.65 5.09
CA ILE A 215 -19.74 5.40 6.53
C ILE A 215 -19.83 3.90 6.82
N ARG A 216 -20.89 3.23 6.35
CA ARG A 216 -21.10 1.79 6.60
C ARG A 216 -19.92 0.95 6.13
N GLN A 217 -19.42 1.24 4.93
CA GLN A 217 -18.30 0.49 4.34
C GLN A 217 -16.99 0.76 5.09
N ILE A 218 -16.71 2.02 5.44
CA ILE A 218 -15.49 2.37 6.19
C ILE A 218 -15.50 1.75 7.59
N GLU A 219 -16.60 1.87 8.32
CA GLU A 219 -16.71 1.28 9.67
C GLU A 219 -16.58 -0.24 9.67
N ALA A 220 -17.09 -0.91 8.64
CA ALA A 220 -16.95 -2.35 8.49
C ALA A 220 -15.53 -2.79 8.08
N GLY A 221 -14.76 -1.93 7.41
CA GLY A 221 -13.39 -2.24 6.97
C GLY A 221 -12.31 -1.93 8.01
N LEU A 222 -12.47 -0.85 8.79
CA LEU A 222 -11.46 -0.35 9.72
C LEU A 222 -10.90 -1.39 10.72
N PRO A 223 -11.71 -2.27 11.35
CA PRO A 223 -11.20 -3.23 12.32
C PRO A 223 -10.30 -4.31 11.74
N ALA A 224 -10.40 -4.58 10.44
CA ALA A 224 -9.67 -5.66 9.76
C ALA A 224 -8.42 -5.17 9.01
N GLN A 225 -8.19 -3.86 8.91
CA GLN A 225 -7.03 -3.30 8.22
C GLN A 225 -5.86 -3.12 9.19
N ASN A 226 -4.67 -3.53 8.78
CA ASN A 226 -3.44 -3.47 9.58
C ASN A 226 -2.44 -2.41 9.10
N ASP A 227 -2.57 -1.91 7.86
CA ASP A 227 -1.73 -0.81 7.36
C ASP A 227 -2.18 0.53 7.95
N ASP A 228 -1.36 1.09 8.84
CA ASP A 228 -1.63 2.35 9.53
C ASP A 228 -1.82 3.54 8.58
N ASN A 229 -1.20 3.56 7.39
CA ASN A 229 -1.43 4.62 6.41
C ASN A 229 -2.86 4.54 5.85
N ILE A 230 -3.30 3.33 5.49
CA ILE A 230 -4.67 3.09 4.99
C ILE A 230 -5.68 3.39 6.10
N ARG A 231 -5.42 2.90 7.33
CA ARG A 231 -6.29 3.14 8.49
C ARG A 231 -6.41 4.62 8.81
N SER A 232 -5.29 5.36 8.79
CA SER A 232 -5.26 6.80 9.04
C SER A 232 -6.11 7.55 8.02
N ARG A 233 -5.97 7.23 6.73
CA ARG A 233 -6.77 7.85 5.66
C ARG A 233 -8.25 7.47 5.73
N ALA A 234 -8.57 6.20 6.02
CA ALA A 234 -9.94 5.74 6.19
C ALA A 234 -10.64 6.41 7.38
N ALA A 235 -9.97 6.48 8.54
CA ALA A 235 -10.48 7.16 9.74
C ALA A 235 -10.63 8.67 9.51
N PHE A 236 -9.67 9.30 8.82
CA PHE A 236 -9.76 10.72 8.45
C PHE A 236 -10.94 11.00 7.52
N THR A 237 -11.13 10.19 6.48
CA THR A 237 -12.29 10.29 5.58
C THR A 237 -13.60 10.09 6.34
N LEU A 238 -13.67 9.09 7.23
CA LEU A 238 -14.83 8.86 8.09
C LEU A 238 -15.15 10.08 8.96
N ALA A 239 -14.13 10.67 9.58
CA ALA A 239 -14.26 11.86 10.41
C ALA A 239 -14.82 13.06 9.62
N ARG A 240 -14.31 13.29 8.40
CA ARG A 240 -14.78 14.34 7.51
C ARG A 240 -16.24 14.13 7.09
N ILE A 241 -16.63 12.90 6.77
CA ILE A 241 -18.02 12.59 6.43
C ILE A 241 -18.94 12.83 7.62
N TYR A 242 -18.51 12.45 8.84
CA TYR A 242 -19.26 12.75 10.05
C TYR A 242 -19.43 14.26 10.28
N ASN A 243 -18.38 15.05 10.05
CA ASN A 243 -18.47 16.51 10.11
C ASN A 243 -19.45 17.09 9.09
N LEU A 244 -19.41 16.62 7.83
CA LEU A 244 -20.35 17.05 6.80
C LEU A 244 -21.81 16.76 7.17
N ARG A 245 -22.05 15.73 7.98
CA ARG A 245 -23.38 15.36 8.48
C ARG A 245 -23.75 16.02 9.80
N GLY A 246 -22.86 16.81 10.41
CA GLY A 246 -23.07 17.42 11.73
C GLY A 246 -22.93 16.47 12.91
N ASP A 247 -22.42 15.24 12.69
CA ASP A 247 -22.16 14.25 13.74
C ASP A 247 -20.83 14.53 14.45
N TYR A 248 -20.68 15.74 15.01
CA TYR A 248 -19.40 16.27 15.50
C TYR A 248 -18.74 15.41 16.59
N ALA A 249 -19.52 14.77 17.45
CA ALA A 249 -19.00 13.84 18.45
C ALA A 249 -18.32 12.61 17.81
N LYS A 250 -18.91 12.06 16.75
CA LYS A 250 -18.33 10.92 16.01
C LYS A 250 -17.14 11.35 15.17
N ALA A 251 -17.22 12.53 14.55
CA ALA A 251 -16.11 13.13 13.82
C ALA A 251 -14.89 13.31 14.73
N ALA A 252 -15.09 13.88 15.93
CA ALA A 252 -14.03 14.08 16.90
C ALA A 252 -13.36 12.75 17.30
N LYS A 253 -14.17 11.70 17.55
CA LYS A 253 -13.65 10.36 17.84
C LYS A 253 -12.82 9.79 16.68
N ALA A 254 -13.32 9.90 15.45
CA ALA A 254 -12.63 9.39 14.27
C ALA A 254 -11.33 10.15 13.98
N TYR A 255 -11.28 11.48 14.19
CA TYR A 255 -10.02 12.23 14.09
C TYR A 255 -9.02 11.81 15.17
N SER A 256 -9.45 11.59 16.41
CA SER A 256 -8.57 11.08 17.46
C SER A 256 -7.91 9.77 17.05
N GLN A 257 -8.67 8.85 16.42
CA GLN A 257 -8.11 7.60 15.90
C GLN A 257 -7.02 7.83 14.85
N VAL A 258 -7.12 8.87 14.02
CA VAL A 258 -6.05 9.23 13.06
C VAL A 258 -4.77 9.60 13.81
N LEU A 259 -4.89 10.37 14.90
CA LEU A 259 -3.74 10.82 15.68
C LEU A 259 -3.04 9.68 16.43
N ASP A 260 -3.74 8.57 16.67
CA ASP A 260 -3.19 7.36 17.30
C ASP A 260 -2.39 6.47 16.32
N LEU A 261 -2.42 6.76 15.01
CA LEU A 261 -1.91 5.89 13.93
C LEU A 261 -0.61 6.37 13.26
N ASN A 262 0.20 7.19 13.96
CA ASN A 262 1.43 7.78 13.43
C ASN A 262 1.30 8.35 11.99
N PRO A 263 0.29 9.21 11.73
CA PRO A 263 0.02 9.72 10.39
C PRO A 263 1.17 10.58 9.86
N THR A 264 1.22 10.78 8.54
CA THR A 264 2.13 11.77 7.95
C THR A 264 1.91 13.15 8.57
N TYR A 265 2.94 13.99 8.56
CA TYR A 265 2.86 15.35 9.11
C TYR A 265 1.64 16.12 8.57
N GLU A 266 1.42 16.04 7.26
CA GLU A 266 0.29 16.68 6.58
C GLU A 266 -1.06 16.16 7.07
N LEU A 267 -1.22 14.84 7.13
CA LEU A 267 -2.45 14.22 7.59
C LEU A 267 -2.69 14.51 9.08
N ARG A 268 -1.64 14.53 9.91
CA ARG A 268 -1.71 14.91 11.32
C ARG A 268 -2.25 16.33 11.47
N TYR A 269 -1.66 17.30 10.76
CA TYR A 269 -2.08 18.69 10.81
C TYR A 269 -3.56 18.83 10.46
N THR A 270 -3.98 18.29 9.31
CA THR A 270 -5.38 18.41 8.88
C THR A 270 -6.33 17.66 9.81
N ALA A 271 -5.92 16.51 10.36
CA ALA A 271 -6.70 15.78 11.34
C ALA A 271 -6.87 16.56 12.65
N MET A 272 -5.83 17.25 13.14
CA MET A 272 -5.91 18.09 14.34
C MET A 272 -6.81 19.31 14.15
N ILE A 273 -6.73 19.99 12.99
CA ILE A 273 -7.66 21.08 12.64
C ILE A 273 -9.09 20.54 12.62
N GLY A 274 -9.33 19.44 11.91
CA GLY A 274 -10.64 18.79 11.87
C GLY A 274 -11.13 18.37 13.27
N TYR A 275 -10.24 17.85 14.11
CA TYR A 275 -10.53 17.46 15.49
C TYR A 275 -10.96 18.66 16.32
N ALA A 276 -10.18 19.75 16.30
CA ALA A 276 -10.50 20.98 17.02
C ALA A 276 -11.85 21.56 16.58
N ILE A 277 -12.09 21.68 15.26
CA ILE A 277 -13.37 22.13 14.72
C ILE A 277 -14.50 21.23 15.21
N SER A 278 -14.34 19.91 15.15
CA SER A 278 -15.36 18.96 15.64
C SER A 278 -15.63 19.11 17.14
N LEU A 279 -14.60 19.31 17.96
CA LEU A 279 -14.73 19.56 19.39
C LEU A 279 -15.49 20.86 19.65
N ARG A 280 -15.13 21.94 18.95
CA ARG A 280 -15.80 23.24 19.05
C ARG A 280 -17.27 23.15 18.70
N GLU A 281 -17.61 22.52 17.57
CA GLU A 281 -18.99 22.36 17.13
C GLU A 281 -19.79 21.43 18.05
N ASN A 282 -19.14 20.48 18.71
CA ASN A 282 -19.71 19.66 19.77
C ASN A 282 -19.75 20.36 21.15
N GLY A 283 -19.45 21.66 21.24
CA GLY A 283 -19.50 22.44 22.49
C GLY A 283 -18.32 22.23 23.45
N ARG A 284 -17.33 21.41 23.09
CA ARG A 284 -16.11 21.13 23.87
C ARG A 284 -15.06 22.20 23.60
N LEU A 285 -15.41 23.45 23.91
CA LEU A 285 -14.64 24.61 23.49
C LEU A 285 -13.22 24.67 24.09
N THR A 286 -13.06 24.30 25.36
CA THR A 286 -11.74 24.34 26.04
C THR A 286 -10.77 23.37 25.37
N GLU A 287 -11.20 22.13 25.15
CA GLU A 287 -10.39 21.11 24.50
C GLU A 287 -10.05 21.48 23.04
N SER A 288 -10.99 22.11 22.33
CA SER A 288 -10.70 22.66 21.00
C SER A 288 -9.59 23.71 21.04
N ALA A 289 -9.59 24.61 22.04
CA ALA A 289 -8.56 25.64 22.16
C ALA A 289 -7.19 25.02 22.50
N GLU A 290 -7.15 24.01 23.38
CA GLU A 290 -5.92 23.29 23.73
C GLU A 290 -5.27 22.60 22.52
N VAL A 291 -6.07 21.96 21.66
CA VAL A 291 -5.58 21.33 20.42
C VAL A 291 -4.98 22.37 19.45
N LEU A 292 -5.60 23.54 19.35
CA LEU A 292 -5.12 24.61 18.46
C LEU A 292 -3.89 25.32 19.03
N ASP A 293 -3.81 25.48 20.35
CA ASP A 293 -2.62 25.99 21.02
C ASP A 293 -1.42 25.02 20.84
N ASP A 294 -1.64 23.70 20.91
CA ASP A 294 -0.62 22.68 20.59
C ASP A 294 -0.11 22.83 19.15
N LEU A 295 -1.01 23.05 18.18
CA LEU A 295 -0.63 23.30 16.79
C LEU A 295 0.18 24.59 16.62
N LEU A 296 -0.16 25.68 17.33
CA LEU A 296 0.60 26.93 17.31
C LEU A 296 1.98 26.81 17.97
N GLY A 297 2.13 25.88 18.91
CA GLY A 297 3.40 25.61 19.60
C GLY A 297 4.41 24.80 18.78
N ASP A 298 4.01 24.19 17.67
CA ASP A 298 4.89 23.42 16.79
C ASP A 298 5.45 24.32 15.67
N ASP A 299 6.74 24.62 15.72
CA ASP A 299 7.45 25.46 14.75
C ASP A 299 7.33 24.97 13.30
N LYS A 300 7.05 23.67 13.08
CA LYS A 300 6.82 23.13 11.73
C LYS A 300 5.57 23.73 11.08
N ASN A 301 4.62 24.21 11.88
CA ASN A 301 3.39 24.85 11.41
C ASN A 301 3.56 26.34 11.12
N PHE A 302 4.78 26.89 11.11
CA PHE A 302 5.01 28.33 10.93
C PHE A 302 4.25 28.93 9.74
N GLU A 303 4.30 28.28 8.58
CA GLU A 303 3.58 28.72 7.36
C GLU A 303 2.06 28.66 7.49
N ARG A 304 1.55 27.95 8.50
CA ARG A 304 0.13 27.69 8.79
C ARG A 304 -0.38 28.40 10.03
N PHE A 305 0.47 29.16 10.72
CA PHE A 305 0.07 29.86 11.94
C PHE A 305 -1.10 30.83 11.70
N GLY A 306 -1.21 31.41 10.50
CA GLY A 306 -2.38 32.23 10.13
C GLY A 306 -3.70 31.46 10.25
N ASP A 307 -3.76 30.26 9.66
CA ASP A 307 -4.95 29.40 9.68
C ASP A 307 -5.28 28.90 11.09
N ILE A 308 -4.25 28.51 11.85
CA ILE A 308 -4.45 28.01 13.22
C ILE A 308 -4.94 29.15 14.13
N ARG A 309 -4.33 30.35 14.03
CA ARG A 309 -4.80 31.54 14.76
C ARG A 309 -6.24 31.89 14.42
N TYR A 310 -6.64 31.76 13.15
CA TYR A 310 -8.00 32.00 12.72
C TYR A 310 -8.98 31.04 13.42
N GLU A 311 -8.71 29.73 13.39
CA GLU A 311 -9.55 28.74 14.07
C GLU A 311 -9.58 28.91 15.59
N LEU A 312 -8.45 29.31 16.19
CA LEU A 312 -8.37 29.57 17.63
C LEU A 312 -9.16 30.82 18.02
N ALA A 313 -9.10 31.88 17.21
CA ALA A 313 -9.87 33.10 17.42
C ALA A 313 -11.38 32.81 17.38
N ILE A 314 -11.87 32.03 16.41
CA ILE A 314 -13.27 31.58 16.36
C ILE A 314 -13.64 30.80 17.62
N THR A 315 -12.75 29.92 18.07
CA THR A 315 -12.95 29.13 19.30
C THR A 315 -13.07 30.05 20.53
N TYR A 316 -12.20 31.05 20.66
CA TYR A 316 -12.28 32.03 21.75
C TYR A 316 -13.50 32.93 21.66
N MET A 317 -13.99 33.28 20.46
CA MET A 317 -15.26 33.99 20.30
C MET A 317 -16.42 33.16 20.85
N ARG A 318 -16.47 31.86 20.55
CA ARG A 318 -17.49 30.95 21.10
C ARG A 318 -17.39 30.75 22.61
N GLN A 319 -16.21 30.95 23.19
CA GLN A 319 -15.99 30.97 24.64
C GLN A 319 -16.27 32.33 25.29
N GLU A 320 -16.73 33.33 24.52
CA GLU A 320 -16.91 34.73 24.96
C GLU A 320 -15.60 35.42 25.42
N LYS A 321 -14.44 34.87 25.06
CA LYS A 321 -13.11 35.44 25.34
C LYS A 321 -12.68 36.42 24.25
N LEU A 322 -13.46 37.47 24.05
CA LEU A 322 -13.34 38.38 22.90
C LEU A 322 -11.97 39.06 22.79
N ASN A 323 -11.35 39.46 23.91
CA ASN A 323 -10.03 40.10 23.88
C ASN A 323 -8.97 39.18 23.25
N LYS A 324 -8.94 37.90 23.67
CA LYS A 324 -8.00 36.91 23.11
C LYS A 324 -8.24 36.69 21.62
N ALA A 325 -9.50 36.64 21.20
CA ALA A 325 -9.83 36.46 19.78
C ALA A 325 -9.36 37.66 18.94
N VAL A 326 -9.56 38.89 19.43
CA VAL A 326 -9.11 40.11 18.76
C VAL A 326 -7.58 40.16 18.63
N ASP A 327 -6.86 39.80 19.70
CA ASP A 327 -5.39 39.74 19.68
C ASP A 327 -4.89 38.79 18.58
N LEU A 328 -5.46 37.58 18.48
CA LEU A 328 -5.13 36.61 17.43
C LEU A 328 -5.44 37.12 16.02
N TYR A 329 -6.57 37.80 15.82
CA TYR A 329 -6.88 38.39 14.52
C TYR A 329 -5.88 39.47 14.11
N PHE A 330 -5.40 40.28 15.06
CA PHE A 330 -4.35 41.26 14.77
C PHE A 330 -3.01 40.60 14.42
N GLU A 331 -2.67 39.47 15.04
CA GLU A 331 -1.46 38.71 14.70
C GLU A 331 -1.50 38.11 13.29
N ILE A 332 -2.68 37.86 12.71
CA ILE A 332 -2.81 37.35 11.34
C ILE A 332 -2.53 38.45 10.29
N ILE A 333 -2.84 39.71 10.61
CA ILE A 333 -2.78 40.84 9.65
C ILE A 333 -1.39 41.52 9.64
N ARG A 334 -0.57 41.29 10.66
CA ARG A 334 0.77 41.89 10.80
C ARG A 334 1.83 41.16 9.98
#